data_AF-I0EK54-F1
#
_entry.id   AF-I0EK54-F1
#
_cell.length_a   1.000
_cell.length_b   1.000
_cell.length_c   1.000
_cell.angle_alpha   90.00
_cell.angle_beta   90.00
_cell.angle_gamma   90.00
#
_symmetry.space_group_name_H-M   'P 1'
#
loop_
_entity.id
_entity.type
_entity.pdbx_description
1 polymer ?
#
loop_
_entity_poly.entity_id
_entity_poly.type
_entity_poly.pdbx_seq_one_letter_code
_entity_poly.pdbx_strand_id
1 'polypeptide(L)' 'MLKTTFLSLTALLALSGCYRVYKPVYIPTKCEIEMPKRPELAHTEIDKNLEALLVYTETLEKDLEFCIKGTSPSANKKK' A
#
# COMPACT_ATOMS: atom_id res chain seq x y z
N MET A 1 -11.25 -7.25 -59.76
CA MET A 1 -11.99 -6.56 -58.67
C MET A 1 -11.61 -7.04 -57.27
N LEU A 2 -11.21 -8.30 -57.06
CA LEU A 2 -10.86 -8.86 -55.74
C LEU A 2 -9.58 -8.27 -55.09
N LYS A 3 -8.66 -7.73 -55.90
CA LYS A 3 -7.34 -7.26 -55.43
C LYS A 3 -7.40 -5.89 -54.76
N THR A 4 -8.31 -5.01 -55.19
CA THR A 4 -8.54 -3.69 -54.60
C THR A 4 -9.33 -3.78 -53.29
N THR A 5 -10.26 -4.72 -53.18
CA THR A 5 -11.02 -4.96 -51.94
C THR A 5 -10.12 -5.51 -50.83
N PHE A 6 -9.18 -6.39 -51.17
CA PHE A 6 -8.21 -6.92 -50.20
C PHE A 6 -7.29 -5.84 -49.63
N LEU A 7 -6.81 -4.92 -50.47
CA LEU A 7 -5.89 -3.86 -50.08
C LEU A 7 -6.58 -2.75 -49.26
N SER A 8 -7.86 -2.50 -49.54
CA SER A 8 -8.71 -1.62 -48.74
C SER A 8 -8.96 -2.19 -47.34
N LEU A 9 -9.19 -3.50 -47.22
CA LEU A 9 -9.52 -4.13 -45.94
C LEU A 9 -8.31 -4.19 -45.00
N THR A 10 -7.13 -4.49 -45.53
CA THR A 10 -5.88 -4.48 -44.76
C THR A 10 -5.50 -3.06 -44.31
N ALA A 11 -5.77 -2.03 -45.13
CA ALA A 11 -5.56 -0.65 -44.74
C ALA A 11 -6.46 -0.23 -43.56
N LEU A 12 -7.75 -0.61 -43.57
CA LEU A 12 -8.66 -0.33 -42.45
C LEU A 12 -8.23 -0.99 -41.14
N LEU A 13 -7.73 -2.22 -41.20
CA LEU A 13 -7.21 -2.93 -40.03
C LEU A 13 -5.90 -2.31 -39.51
N ALA A 14 -5.02 -1.84 -40.41
CA ALA A 14 -3.79 -1.14 -40.02
C ALA A 14 -4.05 0.24 -39.38
N LEU A 15 -5.16 0.90 -39.75
CA LEU A 15 -5.62 2.15 -39.14
C LEU A 15 -6.35 1.94 -37.81
N SER A 16 -6.63 0.71 -37.41
CA SER A 16 -7.19 0.42 -36.07
C SER A 16 -6.08 0.54 -35.02
N GLY A 17 -6.08 1.66 -34.30
CA GLY A 17 -5.10 1.94 -33.25
C GLY A 17 -5.34 1.11 -31.98
N CYS A 18 -4.25 0.75 -31.29
CA CYS A 18 -4.32 0.18 -29.94
C CYS A 18 -4.80 1.26 -28.96
N TYR A 19 -5.94 1.03 -28.31
CA TYR A 19 -6.40 1.89 -27.22
C TYR A 19 -5.82 1.41 -25.88
N ARG A 20 -5.34 2.33 -25.05
CA ARG A 20 -4.90 1.99 -23.69
C ARG A 20 -6.09 1.94 -22.76
N VAL A 21 -6.33 0.77 -22.16
CA VAL A 21 -7.26 0.62 -21.04
C VAL A 21 -6.54 1.09 -19.79
N TYR A 22 -6.84 2.29 -19.31
CA TYR A 22 -6.36 2.74 -18.00
C TYR A 22 -7.08 1.94 -16.91
N LYS A 23 -6.31 1.14 -16.17
CA LYS A 23 -6.80 0.53 -14.93
C LYS A 23 -6.81 1.61 -13.85
N PRO A 24 -7.90 1.74 -13.06
CA PRO A 24 -7.87 2.63 -11.91
C PRO A 24 -6.77 2.14 -10.95
N VAL A 25 -5.76 2.98 -10.73
CA VAL A 25 -4.72 2.74 -9.72
C VAL A 25 -5.22 3.39 -8.43
N TYR A 26 -5.49 2.56 -7.41
CA TYR A 26 -5.89 3.07 -6.10
C TYR A 26 -4.65 3.68 -5.42
N ILE A 27 -4.69 4.98 -5.19
CA ILE A 27 -3.66 5.68 -4.42
C ILE A 27 -3.98 5.44 -2.94
N PRO A 28 -3.12 4.76 -2.17
CA PRO A 28 -3.38 4.58 -0.74
C PRO A 28 -3.44 5.96 -0.08
N THR A 29 -4.59 6.27 0.52
CA THR A 29 -4.77 7.46 1.35
C THR A 29 -3.78 7.43 2.50
N LYS A 30 -3.38 8.60 3.01
CA LYS A 30 -2.53 8.67 4.19
C LYS A 30 -3.18 7.84 5.30
N CYS A 31 -2.43 6.92 5.87
CA CYS A 31 -2.90 6.13 6.99
C CYS A 31 -3.11 7.06 8.19
N GLU A 32 -4.30 7.03 8.79
CA GLU A 32 -4.57 7.64 10.11
C GLU A 32 -3.98 6.76 11.22
N ILE A 33 -2.68 6.48 11.13
CA ILE A 33 -1.96 5.73 12.16
C ILE A 33 -1.20 6.76 12.99
N GLU A 34 -1.52 6.84 14.27
CA GLU A 34 -0.78 7.64 15.22
C GLU A 34 0.62 7.02 15.39
N MET A 35 1.66 7.79 15.07
CA MET A 35 3.03 7.33 15.30
C MET A 35 3.29 7.29 16.81
N PRO A 36 3.69 6.13 17.36
CA PRO A 36 3.98 6.04 18.78
C PRO A 36 5.15 6.96 19.11
N LYS A 37 4.96 7.83 20.11
CA LYS A 37 6.01 8.74 20.58
C LYS A 37 6.85 8.02 21.61
N ARG A 38 8.17 8.13 21.50
CA ARG A 38 9.09 7.66 22.52
C ARG A 38 8.75 8.34 23.85
N PRO A 39 8.61 7.58 24.96
CA PRO A 39 8.34 8.16 26.27
C PRO A 39 9.51 9.04 26.72
N GLU A 40 9.21 10.13 27.41
CA GLU A 40 10.20 10.98 28.04
C GLU A 40 10.68 10.34 29.35
N LEU A 41 11.99 10.19 29.54
CA LEU A 41 12.58 9.62 30.74
C LEU A 41 12.62 10.67 31.86
N ALA A 42 11.46 11.21 32.22
CA ALA A 42 11.32 12.33 33.15
C ALA A 42 11.27 11.89 34.62
N HIS A 43 11.15 10.59 34.91
CA HIS A 43 11.10 10.10 36.28
C HIS A 43 12.48 10.14 36.93
N THR A 44 12.54 10.50 38.21
CA THR A 44 13.77 10.47 39.02
C THR A 44 14.23 9.04 39.32
N GLU A 45 13.30 8.11 39.34
CA GLU A 45 13.53 6.69 39.57
C GLU A 45 13.79 5.97 38.23
N ILE A 46 14.87 5.20 38.17
CA ILE A 46 15.28 4.47 36.96
C ILE A 46 14.24 3.41 36.59
N ASP A 47 13.69 2.73 37.60
CA ASP A 47 12.74 1.62 37.40
C ASP A 47 11.49 2.07 36.64
N LYS A 48 10.97 3.26 36.96
CA LYS A 48 9.81 3.85 36.27
C LYS A 48 10.11 4.23 34.82
N ASN A 49 11.33 4.72 34.55
CA ASN A 49 11.77 4.98 33.17
C ASN A 49 11.94 3.68 32.38
N LEU A 50 12.45 2.62 33.01
CA LEU A 50 12.60 1.31 32.38
C LEU A 50 11.24 0.69 32.05
N GLU A 51 10.28 0.74 32.97
CA GLU A 51 8.92 0.25 32.73
C GLU A 51 8.29 0.93 31.50
N ALA A 52 8.36 2.26 31.42
CA ALA A 52 7.84 3.02 30.28
C ALA A 52 8.53 2.63 28.95
N LEU A 53 9.85 2.39 28.98
CA LEU A 53 10.59 1.94 27.81
C LEU A 53 10.21 0.53 27.37
N LEU A 54 10.02 -0.39 28.32
CA LEU A 54 9.67 -1.78 28.04
C LEU A 54 8.29 -1.88 27.37
N VAL A 55 7.31 -1.14 27.87
CA VAL A 55 5.97 -1.06 27.26
C VAL A 55 6.04 -0.48 25.84
N TYR A 56 6.87 0.56 25.63
CA TYR A 56 7.08 1.14 24.31
C TYR A 56 7.71 0.13 23.34
N THR A 57 8.72 -0.63 23.78
CA THR A 57 9.36 -1.65 22.93
C THR A 57 8.43 -2.81 22.60
N GLU A 58 7.61 -3.28 23.55
CA GLU A 58 6.63 -4.35 23.29
C GLU A 58 5.61 -3.93 22.21
N THR A 59 5.18 -2.66 22.24
CA THR A 59 4.28 -2.12 21.22
C THR A 59 4.95 -2.10 19.84
N LEU A 60 6.20 -1.67 19.76
CA LEU A 60 6.97 -1.68 18.51
C LEU A 60 7.21 -3.10 17.97
N GLU A 61 7.43 -4.08 18.83
CA GLU A 61 7.60 -5.47 18.43
C GLU A 61 6.32 -6.02 17.79
N LYS A 62 5.15 -5.75 18.38
CA LYS A 62 3.85 -6.15 17.81
C LYS A 62 3.59 -5.51 16.44
N ASP A 63 3.90 -4.22 16.31
CA ASP A 63 3.77 -3.50 15.04
C ASP A 63 4.75 -4.03 13.97
N LEU A 64 5.96 -4.40 14.39
CA LEU A 64 6.95 -4.98 13.49
C LEU A 64 6.56 -6.39 13.05
N GLU A 65 6.04 -7.22 13.97
CA GLU A 65 5.50 -8.53 13.65
C GLU A 65 4.36 -8.44 12.64
N PHE A 66 3.48 -7.46 12.80
CA PHE A 66 2.43 -7.16 11.83
C PHE A 66 3.01 -6.87 10.43
N CYS A 67 4.05 -6.04 10.36
CA CYS A 67 4.71 -5.68 9.11
C CYS A 67 5.40 -6.87 8.44
N ILE A 68 6.04 -7.75 9.23
CA ILE A 68 6.78 -8.90 8.71
C ILE A 68 5.84 -10.03 8.29
N LYS A 69 4.84 -10.36 9.12
CA LYS A 69 3.95 -11.51 8.90
C LYS A 69 2.83 -11.20 7.90
N GLY A 70 2.55 -9.92 7.62
CA GLY A 70 1.60 -9.51 6.59
C GLY A 70 0.14 -9.87 6.88
N THR A 71 -0.20 -10.31 8.10
CA THR A 71 -1.57 -10.62 8.52
C THR A 71 -2.33 -9.32 8.76
N SER A 72 -2.75 -8.69 7.67
CA SER A 72 -3.54 -7.46 7.69
C SER A 72 -5.00 -7.74 8.08
N PRO A 73 -5.54 -7.16 9.17
CA PRO A 73 -6.99 -7.01 9.33
C PRO A 73 -7.54 -5.90 8.41
N SER A 74 -6.68 -5.14 7.71
CA SER A 74 -7.05 -4.08 6.79
C SER A 74 -7.10 -4.47 5.31
N ALA A 75 -6.67 -5.69 4.91
CA ALA A 75 -6.90 -6.19 3.55
C ALA A 75 -8.34 -6.66 3.28
N ASN A 76 -9.26 -6.45 4.23
CA ASN A 76 -10.67 -6.82 4.13
C ASN A 76 -11.63 -5.62 4.32
N LYS A 77 -11.28 -4.46 3.75
CA LYS A 77 -12.28 -3.43 3.41
C LYS A 77 -12.37 -3.29 1.89
N LYS A 78 -12.72 -4.40 1.22
CA LYS A 78 -13.37 -4.38 -0.09
C LYS A 78 -14.85 -4.71 0.13
N LYS A 79 -15.68 -3.67 0.26
CA LYS A 79 -17.06 -3.74 -0.21
C LYS A 79 -17.37 -2.43 -0.91
#